data_AF-A0A534LEV2-F1
#
_entry.id   AF-A0A534LEV2-F1
#
_cell.length_a   1.000
_cell.length_b   1.000
_cell.length_c   1.000
_cell.angle_alpha   90.00
_cell.angle_beta   90.00
_cell.angle_gamma   90.00
#
_symmetry.space_group_name_H-M   'P 1'
#
loop_
_entity.id
_entity.type
_entity.pdbx_description
1 polymer ?
#
loop_
_entity_poly.entity_id
_entity_poly.type
_entity_poly.pdbx_seq_one_letter_code
_entity_poly.pdbx_strand_id
1 'polypeptide(L)'
;MKHLESSQVPGIWDPKLPDEILSVATEDAQRAVRRLAREEGLLVGTSSGAAFDAGLRLSERIKRGCVVLMFPDGGERYLGEQYWQEP
;
A
#
# COMPACT_ATOMS: atom_id res chain seq x y z
N MET A 1 11.15 -6.94 -2.96
CA MET A 1 10.82 -8.06 -2.08
C MET A 1 10.05 -7.50 -0.87
N LYS A 2 8.71 -7.59 -0.88
CA LYS A 2 7.81 -7.11 0.21
C LYS A 2 6.94 -8.25 0.77
N HIS A 3 7.25 -9.49 0.38
CA HIS A 3 6.49 -10.67 0.73
C HIS A 3 7.08 -11.27 2.00
N LEU A 4 6.41 -11.07 3.14
CA LEU A 4 6.93 -11.41 4.47
C LEU A 4 7.40 -12.86 4.59
N GLU A 5 6.71 -13.80 3.94
CA GLU A 5 7.05 -15.24 4.03
C GLU A 5 8.37 -15.59 3.32
N SER A 6 8.78 -14.81 2.32
CA SER A 6 9.97 -15.11 1.51
C SER A 6 11.10 -14.11 1.72
N SER A 7 10.84 -12.97 2.37
CA SER A 7 11.84 -11.94 2.66
C SER A 7 12.76 -12.32 3.82
N GLN A 8 14.03 -11.90 3.74
CA GLN A 8 14.91 -11.91 4.92
C GLN A 8 14.43 -10.87 5.92
N VAL A 9 14.22 -11.30 7.17
CA VAL A 9 13.73 -10.43 8.25
C VAL A 9 14.87 -9.52 8.72
N PRO A 10 14.74 -8.18 8.63
CA PRO A 10 15.78 -7.27 9.09
C PRO A 10 15.86 -7.29 10.63
N GLY A 11 17.07 -7.08 11.19
CA GLY A 11 17.29 -7.13 12.64
C GLY A 11 16.56 -6.05 13.46
N ILE A 12 16.02 -5.02 12.79
CA ILE A 12 15.19 -3.97 13.41
C ILE A 12 13.70 -4.35 13.50
N TRP A 13 13.28 -5.49 12.95
CA TRP A 13 11.89 -5.93 12.99
C TRP A 13 11.56 -6.61 14.31
N ASP A 14 10.56 -6.09 15.03
CA ASP A 14 9.96 -6.76 16.18
C ASP A 14 8.54 -7.25 15.82
N PRO A 15 8.33 -8.58 15.72
CA PRO A 15 7.03 -9.15 15.35
C PRO A 15 5.93 -8.93 16.40
N LYS A 16 6.24 -8.36 17.58
CA LYS A 16 5.25 -8.05 18.63
C LYS A 16 4.65 -6.65 18.51
N LEU A 17 5.21 -5.77 17.69
CA LEU A 17 4.72 -4.39 17.55
C LEU A 17 3.40 -4.28 16.77
N PRO A 18 3.17 -5.02 15.67
CA PRO A 18 1.90 -4.94 14.95
C PRO A 18 0.80 -5.71 15.67
N ASP A 19 -0.38 -5.11 15.84
CA ASP A 19 -1.59 -5.81 16.29
C ASP A 19 -2.16 -6.74 15.20
N GLU A 20 -2.01 -6.35 13.93
CA GLU A 20 -2.50 -7.09 12.77
C GLU A 20 -1.56 -6.87 11.57
N ILE A 21 -1.40 -7.90 10.73
CA ILE A 21 -0.69 -7.83 9.46
C ILE A 21 -1.70 -8.05 8.34
N LEU A 22 -1.94 -7.02 7.53
CA LEU A 22 -2.82 -7.09 6.36
C LEU A 22 -2.01 -7.34 5.09
N SER A 23 -2.28 -8.47 4.43
CA SER A 23 -1.71 -8.78 3.12
C SER A 23 -2.53 -8.14 2.01
N VAL A 24 -1.84 -7.54 1.03
CA VAL A 24 -2.46 -6.91 -0.14
C VAL A 24 -1.86 -7.52 -1.39
N ALA A 25 -2.71 -7.92 -2.34
CA ALA A 25 -2.26 -8.44 -3.63
C ALA A 25 -1.58 -7.32 -4.44
N THR A 26 -0.60 -7.67 -5.26
CA THR A 26 0.13 -6.69 -6.08
C THR A 26 -0.83 -5.92 -7.00
N GLU A 27 -1.81 -6.62 -7.57
CA GLU A 27 -2.80 -6.09 -8.50
C GLU A 27 -3.78 -5.12 -7.79
N ASP A 28 -4.13 -5.41 -6.53
CA ASP A 28 -4.93 -4.51 -5.69
C ASP A 28 -4.16 -3.22 -5.42
N ALA A 29 -2.88 -3.33 -5.03
CA ALA A 29 -2.02 -2.18 -4.77
C ALA A 29 -1.84 -1.31 -6.02
N GLN A 30 -1.65 -1.92 -7.19
CA GLN A 30 -1.52 -1.19 -8.47
C GLN A 30 -2.83 -0.49 -8.86
N ARG A 31 -3.99 -1.16 -8.73
CA ARG A 31 -5.30 -0.50 -8.89
C ARG A 31 -5.45 0.68 -7.95
N ALA A 32 -5.07 0.52 -6.69
CA ALA A 32 -5.13 1.58 -5.69
C ALA A 32 -4.25 2.79 -6.04
N VAL A 33 -3.04 2.57 -6.57
CA VAL A 33 -2.20 3.66 -7.10
C VAL A 33 -2.90 4.42 -8.23
N ARG A 34 -3.50 3.70 -9.19
CA ARG A 34 -4.23 4.33 -10.30
C ARG A 34 -5.43 5.16 -9.79
N ARG A 35 -6.15 4.65 -8.78
CA ARG A 35 -7.24 5.38 -8.12
C ARG A 35 -6.75 6.63 -7.39
N LEU A 36 -5.69 6.53 -6.57
CA LEU A 36 -5.10 7.69 -5.88
C LEU A 36 -4.70 8.80 -6.86
N ALA A 37 -4.08 8.45 -7.98
CA ALA A 37 -3.70 9.44 -8.99
C ALA A 37 -4.92 10.09 -9.67
N ARG A 38 -5.98 9.32 -9.95
CA ARG A 38 -7.16 9.77 -10.68
C ARG A 38 -8.19 10.50 -9.82
N GLU A 39 -8.43 10.00 -8.62
CA GLU A 39 -9.49 10.45 -7.71
C GLU A 39 -8.98 11.53 -6.75
N GLU A 40 -7.74 11.41 -6.27
CA GLU A 40 -7.17 12.28 -5.22
C GLU A 40 -6.03 13.18 -5.71
N GLY A 41 -5.58 13.02 -6.97
CA GLY A 41 -4.44 13.76 -7.53
C GLY A 41 -3.09 13.39 -6.89
N LEU A 42 -3.01 12.22 -6.24
CA LEU A 42 -1.81 11.75 -5.55
C LEU A 42 -1.05 10.74 -6.41
N LEU A 43 0.01 11.21 -7.06
CA LEU A 43 0.93 10.34 -7.82
C LEU A 43 1.97 9.73 -6.86
N VAL A 44 1.81 8.44 -6.51
CA VAL A 44 2.63 7.74 -5.50
C VAL A 44 3.07 6.34 -5.96
N GLY A 45 4.04 5.74 -5.26
CA GLY A 45 4.52 4.39 -5.56
C GLY A 45 3.58 3.24 -5.10
N THR A 46 3.86 2.02 -5.55
CA THR A 46 3.02 0.82 -5.30
C THR A 46 2.85 0.47 -3.82
N SER A 47 3.83 0.77 -2.95
CA SER A 47 3.65 0.60 -1.49
C SER A 47 2.53 1.45 -0.94
N SER A 48 2.40 2.68 -1.45
CA SER A 48 1.37 3.63 -1.04
C SER A 48 -0.01 3.13 -1.46
N GLY A 49 -0.12 2.53 -2.65
CA GLY A 49 -1.33 1.84 -3.07
C GLY A 49 -1.70 0.67 -2.16
N ALA A 50 -0.73 -0.14 -1.73
CA ALA A 50 -0.97 -1.22 -0.77
C ALA A 50 -1.45 -0.69 0.59
N ALA A 51 -0.81 0.37 1.10
CA ALA A 51 -1.22 1.02 2.34
C ALA A 51 -2.64 1.63 2.23
N PHE A 52 -2.98 2.22 1.08
CA PHE A 52 -4.30 2.79 0.83
C PHE A 52 -5.39 1.72 0.77
N ASP A 53 -5.18 0.65 0.01
CA ASP A 53 -6.12 -0.47 -0.07
C ASP A 53 -6.35 -1.13 1.32
N ALA A 54 -5.27 -1.42 2.07
CA ALA A 54 -5.38 -1.93 3.42
C ALA A 54 -6.08 -0.95 4.37
N GLY A 55 -5.78 0.35 4.24
CA GLY A 55 -6.39 1.41 5.03
C GLY A 55 -7.89 1.56 4.81
N LEU A 56 -8.36 1.43 3.56
CA LEU A 56 -9.79 1.41 3.24
C LEU A 56 -10.47 0.16 3.83
N ARG A 57 -9.88 -1.03 3.67
CA ARG A 57 -10.42 -2.26 4.28
C ARG A 57 -10.49 -2.17 5.81
N LEU A 58 -9.50 -1.54 6.44
CA LEU A 58 -9.50 -1.30 7.88
C LEU A 58 -10.57 -0.27 8.29
N SER A 59 -10.74 0.81 7.53
CA SER A 59 -11.70 1.85 7.84
C SER A 59 -13.15 1.34 7.82
N GLU A 60 -13.47 0.39 6.94
CA GLU A 60 -14.76 -0.31 6.88
C GLU A 60 -15.03 -1.19 8.12
N ARG A 61 -13.98 -1.64 8.82
CA ARG A 61 -14.08 -2.54 9.98
C ARG A 61 -14.19 -1.81 11.32
N ILE A 62 -13.69 -0.57 11.41
CA ILE A 62 -13.68 0.18 12.67
C ILE A 62 -14.99 0.95 12.89
N LYS A 63 -15.47 1.00 14.14
CA LYS A 63 -16.68 1.76 14.49
C LYS A 63 -16.44 3.27 14.59
N ARG A 64 -15.24 3.66 15.03
CA ARG A 64 -14.82 5.06 15.21
C ARG A 64 -13.28 5.11 15.28
N GLY A 65 -12.68 6.10 14.64
CA GLY A 65 -11.24 6.34 14.69
C GLY A 65 -10.77 7.20 13.52
N CYS A 66 -9.48 7.53 13.51
CA CYS A 66 -8.79 8.13 12.38
C CYS A 66 -7.72 7.14 11.91
N VAL A 67 -7.78 6.77 10.63
CA VAL A 67 -6.75 5.91 10.01
C VAL A 67 -5.71 6.83 9.38
N VAL A 68 -4.46 6.66 9.79
CA VAL A 68 -3.32 7.40 9.23
C VAL A 68 -2.48 6.44 8.40
N LEU A 69 -2.16 6.83 7.18
CA LEU A 69 -1.39 6.04 6.23
C LEU A 69 -0.10 6.77 5.85
N MET A 70 0.97 6.01 5.58
CA MET A 70 2.25 6.55 5.15
C MET A 70 2.49 6.20 3.68
N PHE A 71 2.75 7.22 2.87
CA PHE A 71 3.13 7.10 1.46
C PHE A 71 4.63 7.42 1.32
N PRO A 72 5.50 6.40 1.15
CA PRO A 72 6.94 6.59 1.32
C PRO A 72 7.59 7.44 0.23
N ASP A 73 7.00 7.50 -0.97
CA ASP A 73 7.56 8.16 -2.13
C ASP A 73 6.48 8.63 -3.14
N GLY A 74 6.93 9.54 -4.01
CA GLY A 74 6.18 9.97 -5.19
C GLY A 74 6.25 8.95 -6.32
N GLY A 75 5.24 8.99 -7.21
CA GLY A 75 5.04 8.03 -8.29
C GLY A 75 5.90 8.29 -9.54
N GLU A 76 6.68 9.37 -9.58
CA GLU A 76 7.46 9.79 -10.77
C GLU A 76 8.47 8.74 -11.23
N ARG A 77 8.99 7.93 -10.30
CA ARG A 77 9.94 6.84 -10.59
C ARG A 77 9.27 5.61 -11.21
N TYR A 78 7.94 5.53 -11.16
CA TYR A 78 7.17 4.34 -11.51
C TYR A 78 6.35 4.50 -12.79
N LEU A 79 6.47 5.63 -13.50
CA LEU A 79 5.70 5.91 -14.73
C LEU A 79 5.97 4.92 -15.87
N GLY A 80 7.12 4.24 -15.85
CA GLY A 80 7.48 3.20 -16.83
C GLY A 80 6.91 1.81 -16.53
N GLU A 81 6.25 1.63 -15.37
CA GLU A 81 5.70 0.35 -14.96
C GLU A 81 4.50 -0.06 -15.83
N GLN A 82 4.41 -1.34 -16.17
CA GLN A 82 3.41 -1.85 -17.12
C GLN A 82 1.96 -1.68 -16.63
N TYR A 83 1.75 -1.67 -15.30
CA TYR A 83 0.42 -1.53 -14.73
C TYR A 83 -0.23 -0.17 -15.01
N TRP A 84 0.49 0.82 -15.54
CA TRP A 84 -0.12 2.07 -16.02
C TRP A 84 -0.83 1.90 -17.37
N GLN A 85 -0.50 0.87 -18.14
CA GLN A 85 -1.10 0.58 -19.44
C GLN A 85 -2.31 -0.36 -19.34
N GLU A 86 -2.51 -0.96 -18.17
CA GLU A 86 -3.71 -1.75 -17.89
C GLU A 86 -4.93 -0.83 -17.78
N PRO A 87 -6.08 -1.25 -18.35
CA PRO A 87 -7.32 -0.48 -18.29
C PRO A 87 -7.81 -0.18 -16.86
#